data_AF-A0A0N1PKK7-F1
#
_entry.id   AF-A0A0N1PKK7-F1
#
_cell.length_a   1.000
_cell.length_b   1.000
_cell.length_c   1.000
_cell.angle_alpha   90.00
_cell.angle_beta   90.00
_cell.angle_gamma   90.00
#
_symmetry.space_group_name_H-M   'P 1'
#
loop_
_entity.id
_entity.type
_entity.pdbx_description
1 polymer ?
#
loop_
_entity_poly.entity_id
_entity_poly.type
_entity_poly.pdbx_seq_one_letter_code
_entity_poly.pdbx_strand_id
1 'polypeptide(L)'
;VRTQHANRCVDFLSRELRVCTPKEAEERIFFISAKEALLTRMREREKPVSSPILADGHQVRYFEFVDFERKFEECISQSAVRTKFAQHSRRGKNIAAEVMAGLEQVYNKATEQKSSKVEKQRVLHEQLSAVEEQLTAITRQMKDKIGRMVSLTLSQEIRRLSALVDEYDAPFRSERGALEQYKRQLHRHVEAGLGQRLKKRLSADIGQEMDTVQQEMAGTYTCT
;
A
#
# COMPACT_ATOMS: atom_id res chain seq x y z
N VAL A 1 -74.31 -14.54 -24.73
CA VAL A 1 -74.04 -13.96 -23.40
C VAL A 1 -72.55 -14.02 -23.03
N ARG A 2 -71.90 -15.19 -22.94
CA ARG A 2 -70.45 -15.31 -22.63
C ARG A 2 -69.55 -14.40 -23.50
N THR A 3 -69.68 -14.48 -24.83
CA THR A 3 -68.89 -13.66 -25.78
C THR A 3 -69.13 -12.16 -25.62
N GLN A 4 -70.36 -11.74 -25.31
CA GLN A 4 -70.69 -10.32 -25.11
C GLN A 4 -69.99 -9.77 -23.86
N HIS A 5 -70.03 -10.51 -22.75
CA HIS A 5 -69.31 -10.13 -21.53
C HIS A 5 -67.80 -10.15 -21.74
N ALA A 6 -67.26 -11.16 -22.43
CA ALA A 6 -65.83 -11.24 -22.74
C ALA A 6 -65.37 -10.01 -23.52
N ASN A 7 -66.04 -9.67 -24.63
CA ASN A 7 -65.70 -8.51 -25.45
C ASN A 7 -65.79 -7.20 -24.66
N ARG A 8 -66.86 -7.01 -23.88
CA ARG A 8 -67.03 -5.80 -23.05
C ARG A 8 -65.93 -5.66 -22.01
N CYS A 9 -65.54 -6.75 -21.35
CA CYS A 9 -64.48 -6.75 -20.34
C CYS A 9 -63.09 -6.56 -20.96
N VAL A 10 -62.82 -7.14 -22.14
CA VAL A 10 -61.57 -6.88 -22.89
C VAL A 10 -61.48 -5.40 -23.24
N ASP A 11 -62.55 -4.81 -23.79
CA ASP A 11 -62.60 -3.37 -24.10
C ASP A 11 -62.38 -2.52 -22.84
N PHE A 12 -63.03 -2.88 -21.73
CA PHE A 12 -62.90 -2.16 -20.46
C PHE A 12 -61.44 -2.18 -19.93
N LEU A 13 -60.81 -3.36 -19.85
CA LEU A 13 -59.47 -3.51 -19.30
C LEU A 13 -58.39 -2.89 -20.20
N SER A 14 -58.52 -3.06 -21.51
CA SER A 14 -57.48 -2.67 -22.47
C SER A 14 -57.63 -1.25 -23.02
N ARG A 15 -58.85 -0.78 -23.27
CA ARG A 15 -59.09 0.54 -23.90
C ARG A 15 -59.46 1.62 -22.90
N GLU A 16 -60.34 1.31 -21.95
CA GLU A 16 -60.78 2.28 -20.94
C GLU A 16 -59.74 2.43 -19.82
N LEU A 17 -59.39 1.34 -19.13
CA LEU A 17 -58.42 1.38 -18.03
C LEU A 17 -56.96 1.40 -18.50
N ARG A 18 -56.68 0.87 -19.70
CA ARG A 18 -55.34 0.81 -20.29
C ARG A 18 -54.30 0.14 -19.39
N VAL A 19 -54.73 -0.88 -18.64
CA VAL A 19 -53.87 -1.60 -17.66
C VAL A 19 -53.20 -2.85 -18.25
N CYS A 20 -53.69 -3.34 -19.39
CA CYS A 20 -53.10 -4.46 -20.11
C CYS A 20 -53.46 -4.41 -21.59
N THR A 21 -52.76 -5.20 -22.39
CA THR A 21 -53.09 -5.40 -23.81
C THR A 21 -54.40 -6.19 -23.96
N PRO A 22 -55.09 -6.12 -25.12
CA PRO A 22 -56.28 -6.95 -25.36
C PRO A 22 -56.03 -8.45 -25.16
N LYS A 23 -54.87 -8.94 -25.60
CA LYS A 23 -54.46 -10.35 -25.44
C LYS A 23 -54.28 -10.73 -23.96
N GLU A 24 -53.62 -9.88 -23.17
CA GLU A 24 -53.50 -10.11 -21.73
C GLU A 24 -54.83 -9.96 -21.00
N ALA A 25 -55.75 -9.14 -21.50
CA ALA A 25 -57.09 -9.00 -20.92
C ALA A 25 -57.91 -10.29 -21.07
N GLU A 26 -57.80 -10.98 -22.20
CA GLU A 26 -58.43 -12.29 -22.43
C GLU A 26 -57.98 -13.32 -21.37
N GLU A 27 -56.72 -13.29 -20.96
CA GLU A 27 -56.17 -14.18 -19.94
C GLU A 27 -56.60 -13.82 -18.51
N ARG A 28 -57.21 -12.65 -18.30
CA ARG A 28 -57.66 -12.11 -16.99
C ARG A 28 -59.17 -12.19 -16.78
N ILE A 29 -59.94 -12.66 -17.77
CA ILE A 29 -61.40 -12.75 -17.72
C ILE A 29 -61.81 -14.20 -17.58
N PHE A 30 -62.60 -14.49 -16.55
CA PHE A 30 -63.02 -15.85 -16.21
C PHE A 30 -64.53 -15.92 -15.98
N PHE A 31 -65.15 -17.00 -16.46
CA PHE A 31 -66.58 -17.30 -16.32
C PHE A 31 -66.77 -18.42 -15.31
N ILE A 32 -66.89 -18.02 -14.05
CA ILE A 32 -66.84 -18.93 -12.91
C ILE A 32 -68.13 -18.90 -12.09
N SER A 33 -68.25 -19.87 -11.18
CA SER A 33 -69.25 -19.86 -10.11
C SER A 33 -68.57 -20.14 -8.79
N ALA A 34 -68.37 -19.09 -7.98
CA ALA A 34 -67.76 -19.21 -6.66
C ALA A 34 -68.56 -20.14 -5.74
N LYS A 35 -69.89 -20.13 -5.86
CA LYS A 35 -70.78 -21.03 -5.12
C LYS A 35 -70.52 -22.50 -5.47
N GLU A 36 -70.43 -22.83 -6.76
CA GLU A 36 -70.16 -24.22 -7.18
C GLU A 36 -68.74 -24.65 -6.79
N ALA A 37 -67.74 -23.79 -6.97
CA ALA A 37 -66.37 -24.08 -6.57
C ALA A 37 -66.25 -24.37 -5.07
N LEU A 38 -66.93 -23.58 -4.22
CA LEU A 38 -66.98 -23.80 -2.78
C LEU A 38 -67.68 -25.12 -2.44
N LEU A 39 -68.86 -25.38 -3.02
CA LEU A 39 -69.61 -26.62 -2.76
C LEU A 39 -68.84 -27.87 -3.19
N THR A 40 -68.12 -27.82 -4.32
CA THR A 40 -67.23 -28.89 -4.78
C THR A 40 -66.11 -29.15 -3.77
N ARG A 41 -65.41 -28.11 -3.30
CA ARG A 41 -64.33 -28.25 -2.30
C ARG A 41 -64.82 -28.73 -0.94
N MET A 42 -66.01 -28.30 -0.51
CA MET A 42 -66.62 -28.79 0.72
C MET A 42 -66.97 -30.28 0.62
N ARG A 43 -67.50 -30.73 -0.53
CA ARG A 43 -67.75 -32.14 -0.81
C ARG A 43 -66.45 -32.97 -0.81
N GLU A 44 -65.36 -32.44 -1.37
CA GLU A 44 -64.07 -33.12 -1.36
C GLU A 44 -63.48 -33.26 0.06
N ARG A 45 -63.89 -32.39 1.00
CA ARG A 45 -63.44 -32.42 2.42
C ARG A 45 -64.35 -33.25 3.34
N GLU A 46 -65.65 -33.36 3.07
CA GLU A 46 -66.63 -34.05 3.94
C GLU A 46 -67.17 -35.35 3.28
N LYS A 47 -67.34 -36.43 4.06
CA LYS A 47 -68.00 -37.66 3.55
C LYS A 47 -69.49 -37.36 3.25
N PRO A 48 -70.03 -37.75 2.08
CA PRO A 48 -71.30 -37.18 1.59
C PRO A 48 -72.52 -37.75 2.31
N VAL A 49 -73.36 -36.89 2.90
CA VAL A 49 -74.70 -37.25 3.43
C VAL A 49 -75.84 -36.76 2.53
N SER A 50 -75.60 -35.75 1.67
CA SER A 50 -76.52 -35.37 0.60
C SER A 50 -75.77 -34.56 -0.46
N SER A 51 -75.91 -34.93 -1.74
CA SER A 51 -75.25 -34.22 -2.83
C SER A 51 -76.19 -33.14 -3.40
N PRO A 52 -75.81 -31.85 -3.36
CA PRO A 52 -76.54 -30.82 -4.09
C PRO A 52 -76.51 -31.13 -5.59
N ILE A 53 -77.65 -31.00 -6.26
CA ILE A 53 -77.74 -31.12 -7.72
C ILE A 53 -76.99 -29.92 -8.32
N LEU A 54 -75.80 -30.17 -8.88
CA LEU A 54 -75.03 -29.16 -9.61
C LEU A 54 -75.58 -29.04 -11.03
N ALA A 55 -75.61 -27.81 -11.54
CA ALA A 55 -76.09 -27.54 -12.88
C ALA A 55 -75.16 -28.15 -13.94
N ASP A 56 -75.68 -28.35 -15.14
CA ASP A 56 -74.88 -28.81 -16.27
C ASP A 56 -73.69 -27.86 -16.53
N GLY A 57 -72.56 -28.43 -16.93
CA GLY A 57 -71.30 -27.71 -17.14
C GLY A 57 -70.58 -27.21 -15.87
N HIS A 58 -70.98 -27.62 -14.66
CA HIS A 58 -70.30 -27.20 -13.41
C HIS A 58 -68.80 -27.54 -13.41
N GLN A 59 -68.41 -28.67 -13.97
CA GLN A 59 -67.01 -29.10 -14.02
C GLN A 59 -66.15 -28.14 -14.86
N VAL A 60 -66.69 -27.62 -15.97
CA VAL A 60 -66.01 -26.62 -16.81
C VAL A 60 -65.82 -25.32 -16.04
N ARG A 61 -66.86 -24.85 -15.32
CA ARG A 61 -66.77 -23.65 -14.48
C ARG A 61 -65.81 -23.82 -13.30
N TYR A 62 -65.71 -25.04 -12.75
CA TYR A 62 -64.76 -25.35 -11.70
C TYR A 62 -63.32 -25.35 -12.21
N PHE A 63 -63.03 -25.97 -13.36
CA PHE A 63 -61.72 -25.91 -13.98
C PHE A 63 -61.31 -24.47 -14.34
N GLU A 64 -62.25 -23.66 -14.82
CA GLU A 64 -62.01 -22.23 -15.10
C GLU A 64 -61.73 -21.43 -13.80
N PHE A 65 -62.34 -21.80 -12.67
CA PHE A 65 -62.04 -21.22 -11.36
C PHE A 65 -60.63 -21.60 -10.87
N VAL A 66 -60.21 -22.85 -11.08
CA VAL A 66 -58.85 -23.29 -10.75
C VAL A 66 -57.81 -22.58 -11.62
N ASP A 67 -58.07 -22.39 -12.92
CA ASP A 67 -57.16 -21.61 -13.79
C ASP A 67 -57.07 -20.14 -13.35
N PHE A 68 -58.18 -19.54 -12.92
CA PHE A 68 -58.20 -18.21 -12.31
C PHE A 68 -57.27 -18.11 -11.09
N GLU A 69 -57.40 -19.02 -10.12
CA GLU A 69 -56.57 -18.99 -8.91
C GLU A 69 -55.09 -19.14 -9.23
N ARG A 70 -54.74 -20.06 -10.15
CA ARG A 70 -53.36 -20.26 -10.60
C ARG A 70 -52.77 -18.99 -11.21
N LYS A 71 -53.49 -18.35 -12.14
CA LYS A 71 -53.05 -17.09 -12.77
C LYS A 71 -53.01 -15.94 -11.78
N PHE A 72 -53.94 -15.90 -10.83
CA PHE A 72 -53.96 -14.90 -9.75
C PHE A 72 -52.75 -15.04 -8.84
N GLU A 73 -52.40 -16.26 -8.41
CA GLU A 73 -51.24 -16.55 -7.57
C GLU A 73 -49.92 -16.16 -8.27
N GLU A 74 -49.78 -16.49 -9.55
CA GLU A 74 -48.63 -16.08 -10.36
C GLU A 74 -48.53 -14.55 -10.47
N CYS A 75 -49.65 -13.89 -10.79
CA CYS A 75 -49.68 -12.44 -10.92
C CYS A 75 -49.34 -11.71 -9.60
N ILE A 76 -49.93 -12.13 -8.48
CA ILE A 76 -49.72 -11.47 -7.20
C ILE A 76 -48.32 -11.73 -6.65
N SER A 77 -47.76 -12.93 -6.83
CA SER A 77 -46.41 -13.27 -6.38
C SER A 77 -45.35 -12.47 -7.15
N GLN A 78 -45.41 -12.42 -8.48
CA GLN A 78 -44.48 -11.65 -9.30
C GLN A 78 -44.58 -10.14 -9.00
N SER A 79 -45.81 -9.61 -8.90
CA SER A 79 -46.03 -8.20 -8.57
C SER A 79 -45.53 -7.86 -7.17
N ALA A 80 -45.78 -8.72 -6.16
CA ALA A 80 -45.31 -8.53 -4.80
C ALA A 80 -43.78 -8.50 -4.72
N VAL A 81 -43.09 -9.43 -5.38
CA VAL A 81 -41.62 -9.45 -5.40
C VAL A 81 -41.07 -8.15 -6.00
N ARG A 82 -41.61 -7.74 -7.15
CA ARG A 82 -41.15 -6.54 -7.84
C ARG A 82 -41.40 -5.27 -7.01
N THR A 83 -42.61 -5.10 -6.47
CA THR A 83 -42.99 -3.88 -5.74
C THR A 83 -42.36 -3.78 -4.35
N LYS A 84 -42.11 -4.91 -3.67
CA LYS A 84 -41.51 -4.93 -2.34
C LYS A 84 -39.99 -4.90 -2.37
N PHE A 85 -39.35 -5.57 -3.33
CA PHE A 85 -37.89 -5.77 -3.28
C PHE A 85 -37.09 -5.00 -4.33
N ALA A 86 -37.68 -4.56 -5.45
CA ALA A 86 -36.89 -3.94 -6.53
C ALA A 86 -36.09 -2.72 -6.05
N GLN A 87 -36.69 -1.86 -5.20
CA GLN A 87 -35.99 -0.70 -4.65
C GLN A 87 -34.84 -1.11 -3.72
N HIS A 88 -35.06 -2.09 -2.83
CA HIS A 88 -34.03 -2.58 -1.93
C HIS A 88 -32.88 -3.24 -2.69
N SER A 89 -33.18 -4.05 -3.71
CA SER A 89 -32.15 -4.65 -4.58
C SER A 89 -31.35 -3.58 -5.33
N ARG A 90 -32.01 -2.55 -5.88
CA ARG A 90 -31.31 -1.43 -6.53
C ARG A 90 -30.42 -0.68 -5.55
N ARG A 91 -30.94 -0.36 -4.37
CA ARG A 91 -30.17 0.32 -3.32
C ARG A 91 -28.96 -0.50 -2.87
N GLY A 92 -29.13 -1.81 -2.68
CA GLY A 92 -28.03 -2.72 -2.33
C GLY A 92 -26.93 -2.73 -3.39
N LYS A 93 -27.31 -2.77 -4.68
CA LYS A 93 -26.35 -2.66 -5.80
C LYS A 93 -25.59 -1.33 -5.78
N ASN A 94 -26.28 -0.21 -5.53
CA ASN A 94 -25.63 1.10 -5.46
C ASN A 94 -24.64 1.17 -4.29
N ILE A 95 -25.04 0.72 -3.10
CA ILE A 95 -24.16 0.69 -1.92
C ILE A 95 -22.92 -0.15 -2.21
N ALA A 96 -23.09 -1.35 -2.78
CA ALA A 96 -21.95 -2.20 -3.13
C ALA A 96 -21.01 -1.51 -4.13
N ALA A 97 -21.56 -0.83 -5.14
CA ALA A 97 -20.77 -0.08 -6.11
C ALA A 97 -19.99 1.08 -5.47
N GLU A 98 -20.62 1.84 -4.58
CA GLU A 98 -19.95 2.93 -3.85
C GLU A 98 -18.82 2.41 -2.94
N VAL A 99 -19.04 1.29 -2.25
CA VAL A 99 -18.01 0.65 -1.42
C VAL A 99 -16.84 0.16 -2.28
N MET A 100 -17.12 -0.49 -3.42
CA MET A 100 -16.06 -0.93 -4.34
C MET A 100 -15.24 0.24 -4.87
N ALA A 101 -15.89 1.34 -5.27
CA ALA A 101 -15.19 2.54 -5.74
C ALA A 101 -14.31 3.16 -4.64
N GLY A 102 -14.80 3.18 -3.39
CA GLY A 102 -14.01 3.62 -2.24
C GLY A 102 -12.77 2.75 -2.00
N LEU A 103 -12.92 1.42 -2.06
CA LEU A 103 -11.82 0.48 -1.91
C LEU A 103 -10.78 0.62 -3.03
N GLU A 104 -11.23 0.81 -4.27
CA GLU A 104 -10.34 1.03 -5.41
C GLU A 104 -9.51 2.32 -5.25
N GLN A 105 -10.14 3.40 -4.77
CA GLN A 105 -9.42 4.64 -4.48
C GLN A 105 -8.35 4.44 -3.40
N VAL A 106 -8.67 3.73 -2.32
CA VAL A 106 -7.72 3.43 -1.23
C VAL A 106 -6.57 2.58 -1.76
N TYR A 107 -6.88 1.53 -2.54
CA TYR A 107 -5.88 0.64 -3.13
C TYR A 107 -4.91 1.41 -4.03
N ASN A 108 -5.42 2.26 -4.92
CA ASN A 108 -4.61 3.06 -5.84
C ASN A 108 -3.68 4.01 -5.08
N LYS A 109 -4.21 4.74 -4.08
CA LYS A 109 -3.41 5.66 -3.24
C LYS A 109 -2.32 4.91 -2.46
N ALA A 110 -2.66 3.76 -1.86
CA ALA A 110 -1.69 2.96 -1.12
C ALA A 110 -0.57 2.43 -2.04
N THR A 111 -0.92 2.03 -3.25
CA THR A 111 0.03 1.52 -4.25
C THR A 111 0.98 2.61 -4.72
N GLU A 112 0.46 3.80 -5.02
CA GLU A 112 1.26 4.97 -5.40
C GLU A 112 2.20 5.41 -4.27
N GLN A 113 1.70 5.47 -3.03
CA GLN A 113 2.53 5.78 -1.87
C GLN A 113 3.65 4.76 -1.66
N LYS A 114 3.34 3.46 -1.79
CA LYS A 114 4.35 2.40 -1.71
C LYS A 114 5.42 2.59 -2.78
N SER A 115 5.04 2.83 -4.03
CA SER A 115 5.97 3.06 -5.14
C SER A 115 6.88 4.28 -4.87
N SER A 116 6.29 5.41 -4.44
CA SER A 116 7.06 6.61 -4.10
C SER A 116 8.05 6.38 -2.95
N LYS A 117 7.65 5.60 -1.93
CA LYS A 117 8.54 5.29 -0.79
C LYS A 117 9.68 4.35 -1.19
N VAL A 118 9.41 3.35 -2.03
CA VAL A 118 10.45 2.47 -2.57
C VAL A 118 11.46 3.26 -3.40
N GLU A 119 11.00 4.18 -4.24
CA GLU A 119 11.90 5.01 -5.05
C GLU A 119 12.74 5.95 -4.18
N LYS A 120 12.13 6.59 -3.17
CA LYS A 120 12.89 7.41 -2.20
C LYS A 120 13.93 6.58 -1.44
N GLN A 121 13.59 5.36 -1.05
CA GLN A 121 14.53 4.45 -0.39
C GLN A 121 15.70 4.11 -1.32
N ARG A 122 15.43 3.83 -2.59
CA ARG A 122 16.46 3.55 -3.60
C ARG A 122 17.42 4.74 -3.74
N VAL A 123 16.90 5.96 -3.91
CA VAL A 123 17.71 7.18 -4.04
C VAL A 123 18.55 7.42 -2.79
N LEU A 124 17.98 7.30 -1.58
CA LEU A 124 18.74 7.47 -0.34
C LEU A 124 19.83 6.42 -0.18
N HIS A 125 19.58 5.18 -0.60
CA HIS A 125 20.59 4.12 -0.56
C HIS A 125 21.74 4.39 -1.53
N GLU A 126 21.45 4.89 -2.74
CA GLU A 126 22.47 5.30 -3.71
C GLU A 126 23.31 6.47 -3.18
N GLN A 127 22.67 7.47 -2.57
CA GLN A 127 23.36 8.59 -1.93
C GLN A 127 24.26 8.12 -0.78
N LEU A 128 23.78 7.21 0.07
CA LEU A 128 24.57 6.65 1.16
C LEU A 128 25.79 5.90 0.64
N SER A 129 25.60 5.03 -0.36
CA SER A 129 26.70 4.30 -1.00
C SER A 129 27.75 5.24 -1.59
N ALA A 130 27.33 6.31 -2.26
CA ALA A 130 28.24 7.31 -2.81
C ALA A 130 29.06 8.03 -1.72
N VAL A 131 28.42 8.39 -0.60
CA VAL A 131 29.11 9.01 0.54
C VAL A 131 30.10 8.05 1.20
N GLU A 132 29.73 6.77 1.36
CA GLU A 132 30.62 5.73 1.90
C GLU A 132 31.86 5.52 1.01
N GLU A 133 31.68 5.48 -0.31
CA GLU A 133 32.78 5.39 -1.27
C GLU A 133 33.70 6.61 -1.18
N GLN A 134 33.13 7.82 -1.14
CA GLN A 134 33.90 9.06 -1.00
C GLN A 134 34.68 9.10 0.32
N LEU A 135 34.06 8.73 1.44
CA LEU A 135 34.71 8.68 2.74
C LEU A 135 35.89 7.69 2.74
N THR A 136 35.71 6.53 2.10
CA THR A 136 36.75 5.51 1.95
C THR A 136 37.92 6.05 1.11
N ALA A 137 37.62 6.74 0.01
CA ALA A 137 38.62 7.34 -0.86
C ALA A 137 39.43 8.44 -0.14
N ILE A 138 38.75 9.36 0.56
CA ILE A 138 39.38 10.45 1.33
C ILE A 138 40.24 9.88 2.45
N THR A 139 39.74 8.87 3.18
CA THR A 139 40.51 8.22 4.25
C THR A 139 41.82 7.62 3.71
N ARG A 140 41.76 6.95 2.55
CA ARG A 140 42.94 6.40 1.89
C ARG A 140 43.91 7.50 1.45
N GLN A 141 43.41 8.54 0.80
CA GLN A 141 44.21 9.68 0.35
C GLN A 141 44.91 10.37 1.53
N MET A 142 44.21 10.53 2.65
CA MET A 142 44.76 11.15 3.86
C MET A 142 45.85 10.28 4.49
N LYS A 143 45.63 8.96 4.56
CA LYS A 143 46.66 8.01 5.03
C LYS A 143 47.94 8.10 4.19
N ASP A 144 47.81 8.15 2.86
CA ASP A 144 48.96 8.27 1.95
C ASP A 144 49.66 9.63 2.12
N LYS A 145 48.90 10.72 2.31
CA LYS A 145 49.46 12.06 2.53
C LYS A 145 50.22 12.16 3.86
N ILE A 146 49.66 11.61 4.96
CA ILE A 146 50.35 11.52 6.25
C ILE A 146 51.64 10.72 6.12
N GLY A 147 51.62 9.57 5.42
CA GLY A 147 52.82 8.77 5.18
C GLY A 147 53.94 9.57 4.50
N ARG A 148 53.60 10.37 3.48
CA ARG A 148 54.55 11.28 2.81
C ARG A 148 55.07 12.38 3.74
N MET A 149 54.20 13.04 4.51
CA MET A 149 54.59 14.08 5.45
C MET A 149 55.57 13.55 6.51
N VAL A 150 55.28 12.38 7.09
CA VAL A 150 56.15 11.71 8.06
C VAL A 150 57.54 11.43 7.46
N SER A 151 57.59 10.89 6.24
CA SER A 151 58.85 10.60 5.55
C SER A 151 59.67 11.86 5.26
N LEU A 152 59.02 12.94 4.80
CA LEU A 152 59.66 14.22 4.50
C LEU A 152 60.21 14.89 5.75
N THR A 153 59.40 14.99 6.81
CA THR A 153 59.79 15.61 8.08
C THR A 153 60.91 14.83 8.75
N LEU A 154 60.85 13.48 8.74
CA LEU A 154 61.96 12.64 9.19
C LEU A 154 63.25 12.92 8.42
N SER A 155 63.19 12.96 7.09
CA SER A 155 64.35 13.23 6.24
C SER A 155 64.94 14.63 6.46
N GLN A 156 64.12 15.61 6.82
CA GLN A 156 64.58 16.96 7.16
C GLN A 156 65.26 17.01 8.53
N GLU A 157 64.71 16.33 9.54
CA GLU A 157 65.31 16.30 10.87
C GLU A 157 66.60 15.47 10.92
N ILE A 158 66.70 14.37 10.15
CA ILE A 158 67.97 13.63 9.99
C ILE A 158 69.08 14.55 9.45
N ARG A 159 68.76 15.42 8.49
CA ARG A 159 69.71 16.40 7.95
C ARG A 159 70.11 17.49 8.95
N ARG A 160 69.40 17.63 10.07
CA ARG A 160 69.65 18.60 11.14
C ARG A 160 70.27 17.97 12.40
N LEU A 161 70.66 16.70 12.34
CA LEU A 161 71.28 16.00 13.48
C LEU A 161 72.55 16.69 13.97
N SER A 162 73.33 17.32 13.08
CA SER A 162 74.55 18.05 13.46
C SER A 162 74.25 19.14 14.49
N ALA A 163 73.17 19.91 14.30
CA ALA A 163 72.78 20.95 15.25
C ALA A 163 72.41 20.39 16.63
N LEU A 164 71.77 19.21 16.68
CA LEU A 164 71.50 18.53 17.96
C LEU A 164 72.76 18.02 18.65
N VAL A 165 73.77 17.61 17.87
CA VAL A 165 75.08 17.24 18.42
C VAL A 165 75.80 18.47 18.96
N ASP A 166 75.71 19.60 18.27
CA ASP A 166 76.33 20.88 18.68
C ASP A 166 75.66 21.46 19.94
N GLU A 167 74.37 21.19 20.16
CA GLU A 167 73.61 21.60 21.36
C GLU A 167 73.97 20.78 22.62
N TYR A 168 74.70 19.67 22.48
CA TYR A 168 75.06 18.80 23.60
C TYR A 168 76.26 19.33 24.38
N ASP A 169 76.00 20.02 25.48
CA ASP A 169 77.02 20.64 26.34
C ASP A 169 77.36 19.76 27.55
N ALA A 170 78.20 18.74 27.34
CA ALA A 170 78.75 17.92 28.42
C ALA A 170 80.28 17.85 28.34
N PRO A 171 80.99 17.82 29.48
CA PRO A 171 82.46 17.80 29.48
C PRO A 171 83.00 16.49 28.91
N PHE A 172 83.85 16.59 27.88
CA PHE A 172 84.48 15.45 27.23
C PHE A 172 85.67 14.92 28.05
N ARG A 173 85.75 13.59 28.21
CA ARG A 173 86.87 12.90 28.86
C ARG A 173 87.27 11.68 28.03
N SER A 174 88.57 11.52 27.78
CA SER A 174 89.13 10.47 26.91
C SER A 174 89.31 9.11 27.60
N GLU A 175 89.10 9.03 28.91
CA GLU A 175 89.15 7.77 29.68
C GLU A 175 88.06 6.80 29.21
N ARG A 176 88.41 5.52 29.03
CA ARG A 176 87.53 4.51 28.41
C ARG A 176 86.14 4.42 29.05
N GLY A 177 86.05 4.48 30.37
CA GLY A 177 84.76 4.45 31.09
C GLY A 177 83.92 5.72 30.89
N ALA A 178 84.58 6.89 30.93
CA ALA A 178 83.93 8.18 30.73
C ALA A 178 83.49 8.39 29.27
N LEU A 179 84.26 7.91 28.29
CA LEU A 179 83.94 7.96 26.88
C LEU A 179 82.70 7.13 26.53
N GLU A 180 82.57 5.93 27.07
CA GLU A 180 81.38 5.08 26.88
C GLU A 180 80.13 5.64 27.57
N GLN A 181 80.31 6.40 28.67
CA GLN A 181 79.23 7.14 29.29
C GLN A 181 78.81 8.36 28.46
N TYR A 182 79.79 9.12 27.94
CA TYR A 182 79.56 10.27 27.07
C TYR A 182 78.81 9.89 25.79
N LYS A 183 79.25 8.84 25.08
CA LYS A 183 78.56 8.33 23.89
C LYS A 183 77.11 7.97 24.19
N ARG A 184 76.85 7.23 25.28
CA ARG A 184 75.48 6.85 25.68
C ARG A 184 74.60 8.06 25.98
N GLN A 185 75.16 9.08 26.64
CA GLN A 185 74.42 10.31 26.95
C GLN A 185 74.15 11.14 25.69
N LEU A 186 75.13 11.27 24.78
CA LEU A 186 74.95 11.93 23.49
C LEU A 186 73.89 11.21 22.62
N HIS A 187 73.94 9.88 22.54
CA HIS A 187 72.91 9.11 21.82
C HIS A 187 71.51 9.38 22.37
N ARG A 188 71.35 9.36 23.70
CA ARG A 188 70.06 9.69 24.34
C ARG A 188 69.63 11.13 24.09
N HIS A 189 70.55 12.08 24.14
CA HIS A 189 70.25 13.49 23.87
C HIS A 189 69.74 13.68 22.43
N VAL A 190 70.45 13.12 21.45
CA VAL A 190 70.06 13.20 20.03
C VAL A 190 68.74 12.49 19.79
N GLU A 191 68.51 11.30 20.35
CA GLU A 191 67.25 10.55 20.21
C GLU A 191 66.07 11.31 20.81
N ALA A 192 66.23 11.85 22.03
CA ALA A 192 65.19 12.64 22.69
C ALA A 192 64.89 13.95 21.96
N GLY A 193 65.94 14.66 21.51
CA GLY A 193 65.81 15.92 20.77
C GLY A 193 65.17 15.72 19.40
N LEU A 194 65.61 14.71 18.66
CA LEU A 194 65.00 14.31 17.39
C LEU A 194 63.53 13.93 17.58
N GLY A 195 63.23 13.09 18.58
CA GLY A 195 61.87 12.66 18.90
C GLY A 195 60.93 13.83 19.26
N GLN A 196 61.39 14.78 20.07
CA GLN A 196 60.61 15.98 20.41
C GLN A 196 60.35 16.87 19.20
N ARG A 197 61.38 17.13 18.37
CA ARG A 197 61.25 17.98 17.17
C ARG A 197 60.30 17.35 16.15
N LEU A 198 60.47 16.05 15.89
CA LEU A 198 59.57 15.29 15.00
C LEU A 198 58.14 15.33 15.51
N LYS A 199 57.91 15.02 16.79
CA LYS A 199 56.56 15.04 17.38
C LYS A 199 55.91 16.41 17.23
N LYS A 200 56.62 17.48 17.59
CA LYS A 200 56.07 18.85 17.54
C LYS A 200 55.68 19.27 16.12
N ARG A 201 56.58 19.02 15.14
CA ARG A 201 56.33 19.38 13.74
C ARG A 201 55.21 18.54 13.13
N LEU A 202 55.27 17.22 13.29
CA LEU A 202 54.27 16.32 12.74
C LEU A 202 52.88 16.57 13.33
N SER A 203 52.77 16.84 14.63
CA SER A 203 51.47 17.16 15.23
C SER A 203 50.87 18.46 14.68
N ALA A 204 51.68 19.48 14.41
CA ALA A 204 51.21 20.73 13.81
C ALA A 204 50.82 20.55 12.34
N ASP A 205 51.70 19.94 11.54
CA ASP A 205 51.49 19.75 10.10
C ASP A 205 50.29 18.82 9.83
N ILE A 206 50.17 17.71 10.56
CA ILE A 206 49.03 16.78 10.43
C ILE A 206 47.73 17.44 10.90
N GLY A 207 47.77 18.20 12.01
CA GLY A 207 46.59 18.88 12.53
C GLY A 207 46.03 19.90 11.54
N GLN A 208 46.87 20.77 11.00
CA GLN A 208 46.47 21.76 9.99
C GLN A 208 45.90 21.09 8.74
N GLU A 209 46.50 19.99 8.31
CA GLU A 209 46.04 19.25 7.13
C GLU A 209 44.68 18.58 7.37
N MET A 210 44.45 18.01 8.57
CA MET A 210 43.15 17.46 8.96
C MET A 210 42.05 18.53 8.96
N ASP A 211 42.33 19.71 9.52
CA ASP A 211 41.37 20.82 9.57
C ASP A 211 40.99 21.29 8.17
N THR A 212 41.96 21.35 7.25
CA THR A 212 41.74 21.76 5.86
C THR A 212 40.84 20.77 5.13
N VAL A 213 41.13 19.47 5.22
CA VAL A 213 40.33 18.42 4.58
C VAL A 213 38.92 18.35 5.18
N GLN A 214 38.76 18.56 6.49
CA GLN A 214 37.46 18.61 7.13
C GLN A 214 36.60 19.80 6.64
N GLN A 215 37.21 20.97 6.45
CA GLN A 215 36.52 22.14 5.89
C GLN A 215 36.10 21.92 4.44
N GLU A 216 36.94 21.31 3.62
CA GLU A 216 36.61 20.98 2.22
C GLU A 216 35.44 19.99 2.16
N MET A 217 35.46 18.93 2.97
CA MET A 217 34.34 17.99 3.05
C MET A 217 33.05 18.69 3.50
N ALA A 218 33.07 19.46 4.59
CA ALA A 218 31.89 20.18 5.08
C ALA A 218 31.33 21.21 4.08
N GLY A 219 32.21 21.88 3.32
CA GLY A 219 31.82 22.82 2.26
C GLY A 219 31.12 22.15 1.07
N THR A 220 31.44 20.89 0.79
CA THR A 220 30.87 20.17 -0.35
C THR A 220 29.41 19.73 -0.10
N TYR A 221 29.03 19.54 1.17
CA TYR A 221 27.67 19.12 1.58
C TYR A 221 26.73 20.27 1.98
N THR A 222 27.21 21.52 1.97
CA THR A 222 26.38 22.70 2.30
C THR A 222 25.82 23.41 1.06
N CYS A 223 26.14 22.90 -0.14
CA CYS A 223 25.74 23.47 -1.44
C CYS A 223 24.94 22.44 -2.27
N THR A 224 23.91 21.83 -1.68
CA THR A 224 22.84 21.08 -2.36
C THR A 224 21.55 21.24 -1.57
#